data_AF-A0AB34FDG3-F1
#
_entry.id   AF-A0AB34FDG3-F1
#
_cell.length_a   1.000
_cell.length_b   1.000
_cell.length_c   1.000
_cell.angle_alpha   90.00
_cell.angle_beta   90.00
_cell.angle_gamma   90.00
#
_symmetry.space_group_name_H-M   'P 1'
#
loop_
_entity.id
_entity.type
_entity.pdbx_description
1 polymer ?
#
loop_
_entity_poly.entity_id
_entity_poly.type
_entity_poly.pdbx_seq_one_letter_code
_entity_poly.pdbx_strand_id
1 'polypeptide(L)'
;MWPEFMEGSEGRTFRLFVPQGIQKYCADNIQANIEIIKRETGITDNGIIRIPSLFYSQPWTCEIDTKTLNIIEAAGHMTKLNLLRRQSDAIQVTAFYPETINGIVLSNSQYVAPNPWGPIIDGKDIIAEAVSAAYAKINYNVSYMDDWFSHHTGDGEVHCGSNAIRDAFAQWW
;
A
#
# COMPACT_ATOMS: atom_id res chain seq x y z
N MET A 1 2.77 8.94 21.25
CA MET A 1 1.94 8.29 22.27
C MET A 1 0.50 8.55 21.88
N TRP A 2 -0.12 7.64 21.13
CA TRP A 2 -1.53 7.73 20.72
C TRP A 2 -2.25 6.52 21.32
N PRO A 3 -3.17 6.71 22.27
CA PRO A 3 -4.15 5.71 22.62
C PRO A 3 -5.49 6.17 22.03
N GLU A 4 -5.92 5.63 20.90
CA GLU A 4 -7.27 5.92 20.39
C GLU A 4 -8.14 4.67 20.52
N PHE A 5 -9.02 4.75 21.51
CA PHE A 5 -10.20 3.92 21.64
C PHE A 5 -11.23 4.44 20.64
N MET A 6 -11.64 3.61 19.68
CA MET A 6 -12.80 3.89 18.83
C MET A 6 -13.99 3.15 19.45
N GLU A 7 -14.85 3.90 20.13
CA GLU A 7 -16.07 3.39 20.76
C GLU A 7 -17.22 3.42 19.74
N GLY A 8 -17.70 2.25 19.33
CA GLY A 8 -18.84 2.12 18.41
C GLY A 8 -20.18 2.28 19.15
N SER A 9 -21.22 2.69 18.41
CA SER A 9 -22.56 3.09 18.86
C SER A 9 -23.43 1.99 19.53
N GLU A 10 -22.86 0.84 19.89
CA GLU A 10 -23.55 -0.27 20.56
C GLU A 10 -22.83 -0.78 21.82
N GLY A 11 -21.86 -0.04 22.38
CA GLY A 11 -21.13 -0.47 23.58
C GLY A 11 -20.27 -1.73 23.38
N ARG A 12 -20.05 -2.15 22.12
CA ARG A 12 -19.09 -3.19 21.75
C ARG A 12 -17.76 -2.52 21.40
N THR A 13 -16.78 -2.66 22.28
CA THR A 13 -15.40 -2.25 22.00
C THR A 13 -14.79 -3.23 21.00
N PHE A 14 -14.72 -2.86 19.73
CA PHE A 14 -13.94 -3.62 18.75
C PHE A 14 -12.45 -3.37 19.01
N ARG A 15 -11.76 -4.34 19.61
CA ARG A 15 -10.29 -4.33 19.69
C ARG A 15 -9.74 -4.95 18.41
N LEU A 16 -9.39 -4.11 17.44
CA LEU A 16 -8.51 -4.53 16.35
C LEU A 16 -7.10 -4.69 16.94
N PHE A 17 -6.64 -5.92 17.11
CA PHE A 17 -5.27 -6.16 17.56
C PHE A 17 -4.31 -5.98 16.37
N VAL A 18 -3.78 -4.76 16.26
CA VAL A 18 -2.75 -4.43 15.28
C VAL A 18 -1.39 -4.49 15.98
N PRO A 19 -0.45 -5.38 15.56
CA PRO A 19 0.87 -5.45 16.18
C PRO A 19 1.63 -4.13 16.02
N GLN A 20 1.78 -3.37 17.10
CA GLN A 20 2.40 -2.04 17.09
C GLN A 20 3.85 -2.08 16.59
N GLY A 21 4.58 -3.17 16.84
CA GLY A 21 5.96 -3.35 16.37
C GLY A 21 6.07 -3.37 14.85
N ILE A 22 5.18 -4.09 14.16
CA ILE A 22 5.15 -4.14 12.69
C ILE A 22 4.75 -2.80 12.11
N GLN A 23 3.72 -2.13 12.66
CA GLN A 23 3.35 -0.80 12.16
C GLN A 23 4.47 0.21 12.33
N LYS A 24 5.15 0.20 13.48
CA LYS A 24 6.30 1.06 13.72
C LYS A 24 7.42 0.78 12.71
N TYR A 25 7.76 -0.49 12.50
CA TYR A 25 8.74 -0.89 11.50
C TYR A 25 8.37 -0.37 10.10
N CYS A 26 7.13 -0.55 9.66
CA CYS A 26 6.65 -0.07 8.37
C CYS A 26 6.70 1.46 8.29
N ALA A 27 6.24 2.16 9.33
CA ALA A 27 6.26 3.61 9.39
C ALA A 27 7.69 4.18 9.31
N ASP A 28 8.65 3.58 10.03
CA ASP A 28 10.06 3.99 10.00
C ASP A 28 10.65 3.79 8.59
N ASN A 29 10.35 2.67 7.92
CA ASN A 29 10.82 2.40 6.56
C ASN A 29 10.17 3.32 5.50
N ILE A 30 8.87 3.59 5.62
CA ILE A 30 8.16 4.55 4.75
C ILE A 30 8.75 5.94 4.96
N GLN A 31 9.03 6.34 6.21
CA GLN A 31 9.62 7.63 6.52
C GLN A 31 11.03 7.78 5.94
N ALA A 32 11.87 6.74 6.00
CA ALA A 32 13.18 6.74 5.37
C ALA A 32 13.08 6.96 3.83
N ASN A 33 12.09 6.33 3.17
CA ASN A 33 11.85 6.55 1.74
C ASN A 33 11.35 7.97 1.45
N ILE A 34 10.49 8.53 2.30
CA ILE A 34 10.06 9.94 2.20
C ILE A 34 11.28 10.87 2.26
N GLU A 35 12.21 10.64 3.19
CA GLU A 35 13.42 11.46 3.31
C GLU A 35 14.31 11.39 2.07
N ILE A 36 14.43 10.21 1.45
CA ILE A 36 15.11 10.04 0.17
C ILE A 36 14.40 10.86 -0.90
N ILE A 37 13.08 10.70 -1.08
CA ILE A 37 12.31 11.42 -2.11
C ILE A 37 12.45 12.94 -1.92
N LYS A 38 12.32 13.44 -0.69
CA LYS A 38 12.50 14.87 -0.38
C LYS A 38 13.89 15.37 -0.81
N ARG A 39 14.94 14.61 -0.49
CA ARG A 39 16.33 14.94 -0.85
C ARG A 39 16.56 14.93 -2.36
N GLU A 40 16.06 13.93 -3.07
CA GLU A 40 16.34 13.73 -4.50
C GLU A 40 15.46 14.60 -5.42
N THR A 41 14.27 14.99 -4.98
CA THR A 41 13.29 15.72 -5.82
C THR A 41 13.07 17.17 -5.40
N GLY A 42 13.47 17.56 -4.18
CA GLY A 42 13.17 18.87 -3.60
C GLY A 42 11.72 19.03 -3.11
N ILE A 43 10.90 17.97 -3.16
CA ILE A 43 9.56 17.99 -2.57
C ILE A 43 9.65 18.27 -1.06
N THR A 44 8.74 19.11 -0.57
CA THR A 44 8.60 19.43 0.85
C THR A 44 7.41 18.71 1.45
N ASP A 45 7.23 18.81 2.77
CA ASP A 45 6.07 18.19 3.44
C ASP A 45 4.72 18.72 2.91
N ASN A 46 4.69 19.94 2.34
CA ASN A 46 3.50 20.50 1.68
C ASN A 46 3.11 19.74 0.41
N GLY A 47 4.05 19.02 -0.21
CA GLY A 47 3.81 18.18 -1.40
C GLY A 47 3.48 16.73 -1.06
N ILE A 48 3.32 16.39 0.22
CA ILE A 48 3.10 15.01 0.68
C ILE A 48 1.72 14.90 1.32
N ILE A 49 0.90 13.99 0.78
CA ILE A 49 -0.35 13.57 1.40
C ILE A 49 -0.15 12.17 1.98
N ARG A 50 -0.60 11.98 3.22
CA ARG A 50 -0.55 10.68 3.90
C ARG A 50 -1.90 10.00 3.82
N ILE A 51 -1.87 8.70 3.52
CA ILE A 51 -3.04 7.83 3.43
C ILE A 51 -2.98 6.81 4.58
N PRO A 52 -4.11 6.50 5.25
CA PRO A 52 -4.15 5.41 6.22
C PRO A 52 -3.81 4.08 5.57
N SER A 53 -2.90 3.34 6.19
CA SER A 53 -2.43 2.02 5.75
C SER A 53 -2.07 1.18 6.97
N LEU A 54 -2.26 -0.13 6.88
CA LEU A 54 -1.87 -1.07 7.94
C LEU A 54 -1.23 -2.30 7.31
N PHE A 55 -0.19 -2.80 7.95
CA PHE A 55 0.56 -3.94 7.45
C PHE A 55 0.59 -5.10 8.41
N TYR A 56 0.89 -6.30 7.93
CA TYR A 56 1.24 -7.41 8.81
C TYR A 56 2.42 -8.17 8.22
N SER A 57 3.20 -8.82 9.08
CA SER A 57 4.19 -9.79 8.63
C SER A 57 3.52 -11.16 8.64
N GLN A 58 3.45 -11.82 7.48
CA GLN A 58 3.21 -13.27 7.46
C GLN A 58 4.44 -13.96 8.11
N PRO A 59 4.30 -14.79 9.15
CA PRO A 59 5.31 -15.82 9.37
C PRO A 59 5.30 -16.71 8.12
N TRP A 60 6.46 -16.94 7.51
CA TRP A 60 6.58 -17.77 6.31
C TRP A 60 6.06 -19.20 6.55
N THR A 61 4.76 -19.43 6.38
CA THR A 61 4.16 -20.75 6.23
C THR A 61 3.08 -20.69 5.14
N CYS A 62 3.45 -20.22 3.95
CA CYS A 62 2.81 -20.79 2.77
C CYS A 62 3.60 -22.04 2.41
N GLU A 63 3.02 -23.22 2.61
CA GLU A 63 3.33 -24.36 1.75
C GLU A 63 2.86 -23.98 0.34
N ILE A 64 3.67 -23.18 -0.36
CA ILE A 64 3.50 -23.02 -1.79
C ILE A 64 4.03 -24.32 -2.39
N ASP A 65 3.15 -25.20 -2.85
CA ASP A 65 3.50 -26.16 -3.91
C ASP A 65 3.72 -25.38 -5.20
N THR A 66 4.80 -24.61 -5.23
CA THR A 66 5.32 -24.05 -6.46
C THR A 66 6.64 -24.72 -6.71
N LYS A 67 6.64 -25.58 -7.70
CA LYS A 67 7.81 -25.83 -8.54
C LYS A 67 8.11 -24.56 -9.35
N THR A 68 8.34 -23.43 -8.69
CA THR A 68 8.83 -22.20 -9.30
C THR A 68 10.34 -22.31 -9.40
N LEU A 69 10.85 -22.19 -10.62
CA LEU A 69 12.27 -22.07 -10.86
C LEU A 69 12.78 -20.84 -10.11
N ASN A 70 13.86 -21.00 -9.35
CA ASN A 70 14.49 -19.85 -8.72
C ASN A 70 15.05 -18.92 -9.81
N ILE A 71 15.29 -17.65 -9.48
CA ILE A 71 15.73 -16.65 -10.46
C ILE A 71 17.06 -17.01 -11.15
N ILE A 72 17.85 -17.94 -10.60
CA ILE A 72 19.08 -18.47 -11.23
C ILE A 72 18.74 -19.43 -12.36
N GLU A 73 17.77 -20.31 -12.12
CA GLU A 73 17.26 -21.27 -13.09
C GLU A 73 16.50 -20.56 -14.22
N ALA A 74 15.78 -19.48 -13.89
CA ALA A 74 15.08 -18.66 -14.88
C ALA A 74 16.01 -17.73 -15.69
N ALA A 75 17.12 -17.25 -15.11
CA ALA A 75 17.99 -16.26 -15.76
C ALA A 75 19.12 -16.88 -16.60
N GLY A 76 19.45 -18.16 -16.41
CA GLY A 76 20.62 -18.79 -17.05
C GLY A 76 21.95 -18.22 -16.52
N HIS A 77 22.80 -19.08 -15.98
CA HIS A 77 24.21 -18.83 -15.61
C HIS A 77 24.58 -17.39 -15.19
N MET A 78 24.03 -16.92 -14.06
CA MET A 78 24.62 -15.80 -13.30
C MET A 78 25.18 -16.29 -11.96
N THR A 79 26.34 -15.75 -11.57
CA THR A 79 27.07 -16.16 -10.37
C THR A 79 26.34 -15.73 -9.08
N LYS A 80 26.41 -16.60 -8.06
CA LYS A 80 25.79 -16.49 -6.72
C LYS A 80 25.99 -15.12 -6.02
N LEU A 81 27.00 -14.36 -6.41
CA LEU A 81 27.38 -13.08 -5.83
C LEU A 81 26.37 -11.94 -6.09
N ASN A 82 25.69 -11.95 -7.25
CA ASN A 82 24.74 -10.88 -7.61
C ASN A 82 23.39 -10.99 -6.90
N LEU A 83 23.06 -12.17 -6.36
CA LEU A 83 21.81 -12.43 -5.65
C LEU A 83 21.88 -12.09 -4.18
N LEU A 84 23.06 -12.29 -3.57
CA LEU A 84 23.33 -11.92 -2.19
C LEU A 84 23.19 -10.40 -1.97
N ARG A 85 23.46 -9.58 -2.99
CA ARG A 85 23.24 -8.12 -2.96
C ARG A 85 21.76 -7.71 -2.91
N ARG A 86 20.82 -8.63 -3.16
CA ARG A 86 19.36 -8.41 -3.11
C ARG A 86 18.68 -9.10 -1.92
N GLN A 87 19.41 -9.90 -1.14
CA GLN A 87 18.88 -10.42 0.12
C GLN A 87 19.02 -9.34 1.18
N SER A 88 17.91 -8.68 1.50
CA SER A 88 17.82 -7.81 2.67
C SER A 88 17.43 -8.63 3.89
N ASP A 89 18.03 -8.37 5.05
CA ASP A 89 17.54 -8.83 6.36
C ASP A 89 16.22 -8.12 6.78
N ALA A 90 15.53 -7.48 5.83
CA ALA A 90 14.29 -6.76 6.07
C ALA A 90 13.13 -7.72 6.27
N ILE A 91 12.22 -7.35 7.17
CA ILE A 91 10.99 -8.10 7.41
C ILE A 91 10.06 -7.82 6.23
N GLN A 92 9.66 -8.87 5.50
CA GLN A 92 8.62 -8.75 4.50
C GLN A 92 7.27 -8.54 5.18
N VAL A 93 6.49 -7.60 4.65
CA VAL A 93 5.17 -7.26 5.15
C VAL A 93 4.17 -7.22 3.99
N THR A 94 2.91 -7.49 4.31
CA THR A 94 1.76 -7.51 3.40
C THR A 94 0.71 -6.52 3.90
N ALA A 95 -0.13 -6.05 2.99
CA ALA A 95 -1.31 -5.21 3.22
C ALA A 95 -2.33 -5.89 4.16
N PHE A 96 -2.71 -5.26 5.27
CA PHE A 96 -3.69 -5.83 6.21
C PHE A 96 -5.13 -5.83 5.66
N TYR A 97 -5.44 -4.84 4.83
CA TYR A 97 -6.67 -4.68 4.05
C TYR A 97 -6.28 -4.08 2.69
N PRO A 98 -7.18 -4.04 1.68
CA PRO A 98 -6.85 -3.50 0.36
C PRO A 98 -6.22 -2.11 0.44
N GLU A 99 -4.96 -2.00 0.02
CA GLU A 99 -4.16 -0.78 0.22
C GLU A 99 -4.60 0.30 -0.76
N THR A 100 -5.40 1.24 -0.27
CA THR A 100 -6.03 2.30 -1.09
C THR A 100 -5.06 3.16 -1.91
N ILE A 101 -3.78 3.20 -1.54
CA ILE A 101 -2.72 3.90 -2.28
C ILE A 101 -2.24 3.14 -3.53
N ASN A 102 -2.50 1.83 -3.63
CA ASN A 102 -2.17 0.96 -4.76
C ASN A 102 -3.30 0.96 -5.82
N GLY A 103 -3.84 2.14 -6.11
CA GLY A 103 -4.83 2.39 -7.16
C GLY A 103 -4.25 2.92 -8.47
N ILE A 104 -5.16 3.32 -9.37
CA ILE A 104 -4.81 3.86 -10.69
C ILE A 104 -5.30 5.31 -10.85
N VAL A 105 -4.39 6.19 -11.26
CA VAL A 105 -4.69 7.60 -11.62
C VAL A 105 -5.16 7.68 -13.06
N LEU A 106 -6.45 8.00 -13.27
CA LEU A 106 -7.10 8.03 -14.59
C LEU A 106 -7.02 9.40 -15.27
N SER A 107 -7.04 10.48 -14.50
CA SER A 107 -6.97 11.85 -15.01
C SER A 107 -6.39 12.80 -13.95
N ASN A 108 -6.36 14.09 -14.24
CA ASN A 108 -5.91 15.13 -13.30
C ASN A 108 -6.82 15.31 -12.07
N SER A 109 -7.93 14.58 -11.99
CA SER A 109 -8.90 14.67 -10.88
C SER A 109 -9.61 13.36 -10.55
N GLN A 110 -9.20 12.23 -11.13
CA GLN A 110 -9.87 10.93 -10.93
C GLN A 110 -8.86 9.86 -10.55
N TYR A 111 -9.15 9.18 -9.45
CA TYR A 111 -8.37 8.08 -8.91
C TYR A 111 -9.29 6.90 -8.62
N VAL A 112 -8.90 5.69 -9.01
CA VAL A 112 -9.60 4.46 -8.65
C VAL A 112 -8.75 3.71 -7.64
N ALA A 113 -9.22 3.66 -6.40
CA ALA A 113 -8.59 2.96 -5.30
C ALA A 113 -9.20 1.56 -5.12
N PRO A 114 -8.44 0.60 -4.59
CA PRO A 114 -8.98 -0.60 -3.94
C PRO A 114 -9.98 -0.20 -2.83
N ASN A 115 -11.08 -0.93 -2.69
CA ASN A 115 -12.05 -0.70 -1.61
C ASN A 115 -11.47 -1.23 -0.29
N PRO A 116 -11.20 -0.36 0.72
CA PRO A 116 -10.54 -0.80 1.94
C PRO A 116 -11.41 -1.70 2.82
N TRP A 117 -12.73 -1.74 2.62
CA TRP A 117 -13.68 -2.49 3.44
C TRP A 117 -13.47 -2.24 4.95
N GLY A 118 -13.27 -0.97 5.31
CA GLY A 118 -12.99 -0.52 6.66
C GLY A 118 -14.22 -0.57 7.58
N PRO A 119 -14.03 -0.30 8.89
CA PRO A 119 -15.12 -0.26 9.84
C PRO A 119 -16.20 0.76 9.45
N ILE A 120 -17.46 0.34 9.53
CA ILE A 120 -18.60 1.21 9.27
C ILE A 120 -19.04 1.90 10.56
N ILE A 121 -18.95 3.23 10.61
CA ILE A 121 -19.49 4.07 11.70
C ILE A 121 -20.48 5.06 11.08
N ASP A 122 -21.68 5.15 11.65
CA ASP A 122 -22.77 6.00 11.13
C ASP A 122 -23.07 5.80 9.63
N GLY A 123 -22.98 4.55 9.17
CA GLY A 123 -23.26 4.17 7.78
C GLY A 123 -22.13 4.49 6.79
N LYS A 124 -20.94 4.90 7.26
CA LYS A 124 -19.78 5.22 6.44
C LYS A 124 -18.57 4.36 6.78
N ASP A 125 -17.85 3.92 5.77
CA ASP A 125 -16.50 3.37 5.92
C ASP A 125 -15.54 4.51 6.27
N ILE A 126 -15.03 4.49 7.50
CA ILE A 126 -14.18 5.56 8.03
C ILE A 126 -12.79 5.61 7.38
N ILE A 127 -12.31 4.48 6.85
CA ILE A 127 -11.03 4.43 6.12
C ILE A 127 -11.23 5.07 4.75
N ALA A 128 -12.28 4.66 4.03
CA ALA A 128 -12.63 5.27 2.75
C ALA A 128 -12.89 6.77 2.90
N GLU A 129 -13.58 7.21 3.96
CA GLU A 129 -13.80 8.64 4.22
C GLU A 129 -12.49 9.40 4.44
N ALA A 130 -11.57 8.85 5.25
CA ALA A 130 -10.26 9.46 5.49
C ALA A 130 -9.40 9.54 4.21
N VAL A 131 -9.41 8.49 3.39
CA VAL A 131 -8.72 8.43 2.09
C VAL A 131 -9.30 9.48 1.14
N SER A 132 -10.63 9.51 0.99
CA SER A 132 -11.33 10.49 0.15
C SER A 132 -11.02 11.92 0.58
N ALA A 133 -11.03 12.20 1.88
CA ALA A 133 -10.66 13.50 2.43
C ALA A 133 -9.20 13.88 2.15
N ALA A 134 -8.29 12.91 2.13
CA ALA A 134 -6.88 13.14 1.81
C ALA A 134 -6.68 13.52 0.34
N TYR A 135 -7.31 12.80 -0.59
CA TYR A 135 -7.26 13.11 -2.03
C TYR A 135 -8.02 14.39 -2.40
N ALA A 136 -9.10 14.72 -1.68
CA ALA A 136 -9.85 15.96 -1.88
C ALA A 136 -8.99 17.22 -1.66
N LYS A 137 -7.94 17.16 -0.82
CA LYS A 137 -6.99 18.28 -0.60
C LYS A 137 -6.27 18.72 -1.88
N ILE A 138 -6.19 17.84 -2.88
CA ILE A 138 -5.58 18.09 -4.19
C ILE A 138 -6.58 17.99 -5.34
N ASN A 139 -7.88 18.15 -5.06
CA ASN A 139 -8.97 18.13 -6.05
C ASN A 139 -9.13 16.80 -6.82
N TYR A 140 -8.76 15.69 -6.19
CA TYR A 140 -9.05 14.36 -6.72
C TYR A 140 -10.35 13.79 -6.15
N ASN A 141 -11.12 13.13 -7.01
CA ASN A 141 -12.23 12.27 -6.64
C ASN A 141 -11.76 10.82 -6.63
N VAL A 142 -12.13 10.09 -5.59
CA VAL A 142 -11.80 8.67 -5.43
C VAL A 142 -13.03 7.82 -5.74
N SER A 143 -12.87 6.87 -6.66
CA SER A 143 -13.81 5.76 -6.83
C SER A 143 -13.21 4.50 -6.21
N TYR A 144 -14.03 3.69 -5.56
CA TYR A 144 -13.57 2.47 -4.90
C TYR A 144 -13.97 1.25 -5.73
N MET A 145 -13.00 0.38 -6.00
CA MET A 145 -13.18 -0.88 -6.70
C MET A 145 -13.04 -2.03 -5.73
N ASP A 146 -14.04 -2.90 -5.68
CA ASP A 146 -13.93 -4.15 -4.93
C ASP A 146 -13.00 -5.11 -5.70
N ASP A 147 -11.80 -5.27 -5.20
CA ASP A 147 -10.79 -6.17 -5.73
C ASP A 147 -10.41 -7.30 -4.75
N TRP A 148 -11.12 -7.43 -3.63
CA TRP A 148 -10.74 -8.29 -2.50
C TRP A 148 -10.32 -9.70 -2.93
N PHE A 149 -11.23 -10.44 -3.57
CA PHE A 149 -10.97 -11.82 -3.99
C PHE A 149 -10.21 -11.92 -5.32
N SER A 150 -10.15 -10.83 -6.07
CA SER A 150 -9.54 -10.83 -7.40
C SER A 150 -8.03 -10.53 -7.37
N HIS A 151 -7.60 -9.65 -6.46
CA HIS A 151 -6.23 -9.16 -6.38
C HIS A 151 -5.72 -9.19 -4.93
N HIS A 152 -6.45 -8.63 -3.95
CA HIS A 152 -5.94 -8.44 -2.59
C HIS A 152 -5.50 -9.75 -1.93
N THR A 153 -6.30 -10.81 -2.03
CA THR A 153 -5.94 -12.15 -1.51
C THR A 153 -4.71 -12.78 -2.18
N GLY A 154 -4.27 -12.23 -3.31
CA GLY A 154 -3.05 -12.62 -4.03
C GLY A 154 -1.89 -11.63 -3.86
N ASP A 155 -1.87 -10.85 -2.76
CA ASP A 155 -0.84 -9.86 -2.42
C ASP A 155 -0.70 -8.70 -3.42
N GLY A 156 -1.79 -8.28 -4.07
CA GLY A 156 -1.79 -7.13 -4.98
C GLY A 156 -3.13 -6.39 -5.01
N GLU A 157 -3.18 -5.21 -5.62
CA GLU A 157 -4.43 -4.43 -5.69
C GLU A 157 -4.69 -3.91 -7.12
N VAL A 158 -5.66 -3.01 -7.28
CA VAL A 158 -6.01 -2.33 -8.56
C VAL A 158 -4.79 -1.96 -9.42
N HIS A 159 -3.74 -1.36 -8.85
CA HIS A 159 -2.52 -1.00 -9.61
C HIS A 159 -1.78 -2.24 -10.12
N CYS A 160 -1.64 -3.27 -9.29
CA CYS A 160 -0.99 -4.53 -9.68
C CYS A 160 -1.71 -5.23 -10.85
N GLY A 161 -3.04 -5.10 -10.91
CA GLY A 161 -3.88 -5.67 -11.98
C GLY A 161 -4.03 -4.79 -13.23
N SER A 162 -3.43 -3.60 -13.26
CA SER A 162 -3.67 -2.62 -14.33
C SER A 162 -2.40 -1.98 -14.86
N ASN A 163 -2.54 -1.24 -15.96
CA ASN A 163 -1.51 -0.37 -16.50
C ASN A 163 -2.17 0.78 -17.27
N ALA A 164 -1.46 1.89 -17.47
CA ALA A 164 -1.97 3.07 -18.16
C ALA A 164 -0.99 3.57 -19.22
N ILE A 165 -1.53 3.91 -20.40
CA ILE A 165 -0.82 4.71 -21.40
C ILE A 165 -1.17 6.18 -21.12
N ARG A 166 -0.15 7.03 -21.03
CA ARG A 166 -0.30 8.47 -20.76
C ARG A 166 0.23 9.27 -21.94
N ASP A 167 -0.33 10.47 -22.09
CA ASP A 167 0.20 11.45 -23.02
C ASP A 167 1.68 11.76 -22.67
N ALA A 168 2.54 11.75 -23.69
CA ALA A 168 3.96 12.08 -23.60
C ALA A 168 4.40 12.94 -24.80
N PHE A 169 3.54 13.83 -25.32
CA PHE A 169 3.84 14.65 -26.51
C PHE A 169 4.86 15.78 -26.29
N ALA A 170 5.41 15.93 -25.08
CA ALA A 170 6.46 16.92 -24.82
C ALA A 170 7.78 16.53 -25.51
N GLN A 171 8.40 17.49 -26.19
CA GLN A 171 9.71 17.30 -26.81
C GLN A 171 10.80 17.16 -25.75
N TRP A 172 11.66 16.14 -25.88
CA TRP A 172 12.71 15.85 -24.90
C TRP A 172 14.07 16.47 -25.25
N TRP A 173 14.27 16.94 -26.48
CA TRP A 173 15.51 17.51 -27.00
C TRP A 173 15.47 19.03 -27.12
#